data_AF-A0A7J8QK07-F1
#
_entry.id   AF-A0A7J8QK07-F1
#
_cell.length_a   1.000
_cell.length_b   1.000
_cell.length_c   1.000
_cell.angle_alpha   90.00
_cell.angle_beta   90.00
_cell.angle_gamma   90.00
#
_symmetry.space_group_name_H-M   'P 1'
#
loop_
_entity.id
_entity.type
_entity.pdbx_description
1 polymer ?
#
loop_
_entity_poly.entity_id
_entity_poly.type
_entity_poly.pdbx_seq_one_letter_code
_entity_poly.pdbx_strand_id
1 'polypeptide(L)'
;MAAAEAATISSDSLATVSNGPVLSFINKRLRALRKKYNRILQMEESVSQGKTLNKEQDDVLRSKPTVSALIDELEKLRQPLSSAVSEEISLALQRQTVSSSETTSQAQPDKTEPQEQLPNVPDHAIEDLLNLLYFGSLFDVKSQSDFTSTMLTRTHERGCCLTYDYVTDDATDLLNEKDLDLISTLSGLLTSRPADSSLSHKNALHRCIQHAMLWLSNSDQPVDPNADVSYAGLRERLNKIMALDYFTTTPEIKDPAEVAAAAGTYTSFQVPVHAVPISVPVQVEDS
;
A
#
# COMPACT_ATOMS: atom_id res chain seq x y z
N MET A 1 22.14 -33.68 -54.58
CA MET A 1 21.06 -32.74 -54.95
C MET A 1 19.99 -32.86 -53.87
N ALA A 2 20.12 -32.08 -52.79
CA ALA A 2 19.25 -32.16 -51.62
C ALA A 2 18.30 -30.95 -51.63
N ALA A 3 17.00 -31.21 -51.63
CA ALA A 3 15.97 -30.18 -51.54
C ALA A 3 15.83 -29.73 -50.08
N ALA A 4 15.88 -28.42 -49.87
CA ALA A 4 15.73 -27.78 -48.56
C ALA A 4 14.24 -27.60 -48.24
N GLU A 5 13.78 -28.21 -47.15
CA GLU A 5 12.49 -27.88 -46.52
C GLU A 5 12.64 -26.59 -45.70
N ALA A 6 11.95 -25.55 -46.13
CA ALA A 6 11.81 -24.31 -45.38
C ALA A 6 10.89 -24.55 -44.17
N ALA A 7 11.50 -24.68 -42.99
CA ALA A 7 10.80 -24.67 -41.72
C ALA A 7 10.08 -23.33 -41.55
N THR A 8 8.76 -23.35 -41.76
CA THR A 8 7.88 -22.22 -41.47
C THR A 8 7.76 -22.15 -39.95
N ILE A 9 8.61 -21.36 -39.32
CA ILE A 9 8.53 -21.07 -37.89
C ILE A 9 7.25 -20.26 -37.67
N SER A 10 6.25 -20.94 -37.14
CA SER A 10 4.95 -20.38 -36.76
C SER A 10 5.16 -19.18 -35.82
N SER A 11 4.69 -18.01 -36.26
CA SER A 11 4.83 -16.71 -35.61
C SER A 11 4.10 -16.57 -34.26
N ASP A 12 3.56 -17.67 -33.73
CA ASP A 12 2.73 -17.69 -32.51
C ASP A 12 3.56 -17.93 -31.23
N SER A 13 4.82 -18.38 -31.35
CA SER A 13 5.66 -18.70 -30.18
C SER A 13 6.46 -17.50 -29.66
N LEU A 14 6.83 -16.54 -30.51
CA LEU A 14 7.61 -15.36 -30.09
C LEU A 14 6.76 -14.26 -29.41
N ALA A 15 5.46 -14.21 -29.69
CA ALA A 15 4.57 -13.18 -29.14
C ALA A 15 4.29 -13.37 -27.64
N THR A 16 4.63 -14.52 -27.06
CA THR A 16 4.37 -14.80 -25.63
C THR A 16 5.39 -14.16 -24.69
N VAL A 17 6.58 -13.81 -25.17
CA VAL A 17 7.66 -13.20 -24.35
C VAL A 17 7.47 -11.69 -24.17
N SER A 18 6.67 -11.04 -25.04
CA SER A 18 6.43 -9.57 -24.99
C SER A 18 5.18 -9.16 -24.21
N ASN A 19 4.34 -10.12 -23.79
CA ASN A 19 3.06 -9.81 -23.16
C ASN A 19 3.20 -9.92 -21.64
N GLY A 20 3.11 -8.79 -20.93
CA GLY A 20 3.16 -8.75 -19.47
C GLY A 20 2.13 -9.67 -18.78
N PRO A 21 2.28 -9.94 -17.47
CA PRO A 21 1.48 -10.95 -16.75
C PRO A 21 -0.04 -10.80 -16.92
N VAL A 22 -0.53 -9.56 -16.94
CA VAL A 22 -1.95 -9.22 -17.11
C VAL A 22 -2.46 -9.62 -18.51
N LEU A 23 -1.72 -9.29 -19.56
CA LEU A 23 -2.10 -9.60 -20.93
C LEU A 23 -2.04 -11.10 -21.21
N SER A 24 -1.09 -11.80 -20.57
CA SER A 24 -1.03 -13.27 -20.57
C SER A 24 -2.27 -13.90 -19.93
N PHE A 25 -2.72 -13.39 -18.78
CA PHE A 25 -3.95 -13.85 -18.13
C PHE A 25 -5.18 -13.62 -19.00
N ILE A 26 -5.33 -12.43 -19.60
CA ILE A 26 -6.44 -12.10 -20.51
C ILE A 26 -6.46 -13.05 -21.71
N ASN A 27 -5.32 -13.31 -22.33
CA ASN A 27 -5.21 -14.24 -23.46
C ASN A 27 -5.60 -15.68 -23.06
N LYS A 28 -5.20 -16.14 -21.87
CA LYS A 28 -5.60 -17.46 -21.34
C LYS A 28 -7.11 -17.52 -21.12
N ARG A 29 -7.70 -16.48 -20.52
CA ARG A 29 -9.14 -16.40 -20.27
C ARG A 29 -9.94 -16.35 -21.58
N LEU A 30 -9.50 -15.57 -22.56
CA LEU A 30 -10.09 -15.54 -23.91
C LEU A 30 -10.04 -16.91 -24.59
N ARG A 31 -8.92 -17.63 -24.50
CA ARG A 31 -8.81 -18.98 -25.06
C ARG A 31 -9.81 -19.95 -24.41
N ALA A 32 -9.94 -19.91 -23.09
CA ALA A 32 -10.88 -20.75 -22.36
C ALA A 32 -12.34 -20.43 -22.72
N LEU A 33 -12.70 -19.14 -22.79
CA LEU A 33 -14.03 -18.69 -23.17
C LEU A 33 -14.38 -19.05 -24.62
N ARG A 34 -13.46 -18.85 -25.57
CA ARG A 34 -13.65 -19.27 -26.97
C ARG A 34 -13.84 -20.78 -27.09
N LYS A 35 -13.10 -21.58 -26.30
CA LYS A 35 -13.30 -23.03 -26.24
C LYS A 35 -14.70 -23.39 -25.72
N LYS A 36 -15.18 -22.69 -24.67
CA LYS A 36 -16.54 -22.86 -24.15
C LYS A 36 -17.60 -22.44 -25.18
N TYR A 37 -17.40 -21.32 -25.86
CA TYR A 37 -18.29 -20.82 -26.91
C TYR A 37 -18.40 -21.81 -28.08
N ASN A 38 -17.27 -22.35 -28.55
CA ASN A 38 -17.27 -23.39 -29.60
C ASN A 38 -17.99 -24.66 -29.15
N ARG A 39 -17.85 -25.07 -27.88
CA ARG A 39 -18.61 -26.20 -27.32
C ARG A 39 -20.11 -25.94 -27.30
N ILE A 40 -20.53 -24.71 -26.98
CA ILE A 40 -21.93 -24.29 -27.01
C ILE A 40 -22.46 -24.39 -28.45
N LEU A 41 -21.74 -23.88 -29.45
CA LEU A 41 -22.15 -23.97 -30.86
C LEU A 41 -22.34 -25.42 -31.32
N GLN A 42 -21.41 -26.32 -30.98
CA GLN A 42 -21.53 -27.76 -31.29
C GLN A 42 -22.73 -28.41 -30.59
N MET A 43 -23.05 -27.95 -29.37
CA MET A 43 -24.23 -28.43 -28.64
C MET A 43 -25.53 -27.93 -29.29
N GLU A 44 -25.60 -26.67 -29.73
CA GLU A 44 -26.75 -26.14 -30.47
C GLU A 44 -27.00 -26.91 -31.77
N GLU A 45 -25.94 -27.23 -32.50
CA GLU A 45 -26.03 -28.06 -33.69
C GLU A 45 -26.57 -29.46 -33.37
N SER A 46 -26.06 -30.10 -32.32
CA SER A 46 -26.55 -31.41 -31.87
C SER A 46 -28.04 -31.38 -31.47
N VAL A 47 -28.50 -30.30 -30.82
CA VAL A 47 -29.92 -30.09 -30.48
C VAL A 47 -30.77 -29.91 -31.73
N SER A 48 -30.27 -29.15 -32.72
CA SER A 48 -30.98 -28.98 -34.00
C SER A 48 -31.15 -30.30 -34.76
N GLN A 49 -30.26 -31.27 -34.52
CA GLN A 49 -30.33 -32.64 -35.03
C GLN A 49 -31.23 -33.58 -34.17
N GLY A 50 -31.92 -33.05 -33.16
CA GLY A 50 -32.89 -33.80 -32.35
C GLY A 50 -32.32 -34.47 -31.08
N LYS A 51 -31.10 -34.13 -30.67
CA LYS A 51 -30.50 -34.68 -29.44
C LYS A 51 -31.17 -34.09 -28.19
N THR A 52 -31.55 -34.95 -27.25
CA THR A 52 -32.05 -34.53 -25.93
C THR A 52 -30.90 -34.14 -25.01
N LEU A 53 -31.09 -33.07 -24.23
CA LEU A 53 -30.08 -32.54 -23.31
C LEU A 53 -30.35 -32.92 -21.86
N ASN A 54 -29.28 -33.07 -21.08
CA ASN A 54 -29.35 -33.11 -19.63
C ASN A 54 -29.34 -31.67 -19.06
N LYS A 55 -29.77 -31.49 -17.80
CA LYS A 55 -29.84 -30.22 -17.08
C LYS A 55 -28.54 -29.42 -17.13
N GLU A 56 -27.39 -30.07 -16.94
CA GLU A 56 -26.08 -29.39 -17.03
C GLU A 56 -25.78 -28.86 -18.44
N GLN A 57 -26.23 -29.56 -19.48
CA GLN A 57 -26.03 -29.15 -20.86
C GLN A 57 -26.93 -27.97 -21.22
N ASP A 58 -28.16 -27.97 -20.72
CA ASP A 58 -29.08 -26.82 -20.84
C ASP A 58 -28.49 -25.56 -20.19
N ASP A 59 -27.91 -25.70 -18.99
CA ASP A 59 -27.31 -24.57 -18.29
C ASP A 59 -26.07 -24.03 -19.05
N VAL A 60 -25.29 -24.91 -19.67
CA VAL A 60 -24.19 -24.51 -20.55
C VAL A 60 -24.70 -23.74 -21.78
N LEU A 61 -25.79 -24.17 -22.42
CA LEU A 61 -26.41 -23.43 -23.53
C LEU A 61 -26.95 -22.07 -23.09
N ARG A 62 -27.65 -22.00 -21.95
CA ARG A 62 -28.15 -20.74 -21.39
C ARG A 62 -27.03 -19.74 -21.12
N SER A 63 -25.81 -20.21 -20.87
CA SER A 63 -24.66 -19.32 -20.65
C SER A 63 -24.09 -18.66 -21.91
N LYS A 64 -24.61 -18.97 -23.11
CA LYS A 64 -24.12 -18.43 -24.40
C LYS A 64 -24.05 -16.90 -24.44
N PRO A 65 -25.09 -16.13 -24.08
CA PRO A 65 -25.03 -14.67 -24.16
C PRO A 65 -23.94 -14.11 -23.24
N THR A 66 -23.82 -14.65 -22.03
CA THR A 66 -22.78 -14.25 -21.06
C THR A 66 -21.38 -14.58 -21.57
N VAL A 67 -21.16 -15.76 -22.15
CA VAL A 67 -19.85 -16.15 -22.71
C VAL A 67 -19.48 -15.25 -23.89
N SER A 68 -20.43 -14.92 -24.76
CA SER A 68 -20.20 -14.00 -25.88
C SER A 68 -19.84 -12.60 -25.39
N ALA A 69 -20.62 -12.05 -24.45
CA ALA A 69 -20.36 -10.72 -23.88
C ALA A 69 -18.99 -10.64 -23.20
N LEU A 70 -18.58 -11.68 -22.46
CA LEU A 70 -17.27 -11.74 -21.81
C LEU A 70 -16.10 -11.83 -22.83
N ILE A 71 -16.31 -12.48 -23.98
CA ILE A 71 -15.32 -12.49 -25.06
C ILE A 71 -15.16 -11.08 -25.62
N ASP A 72 -16.27 -10.43 -25.98
CA ASP A 72 -16.26 -9.08 -26.55
C ASP A 72 -15.63 -8.04 -25.61
N GLU A 73 -15.94 -8.12 -24.31
CA GLU A 73 -15.37 -7.24 -23.30
C GLU A 73 -13.85 -7.43 -23.16
N LEU A 74 -13.39 -8.67 -23.05
CA LEU A 74 -11.96 -8.97 -22.91
C LEU A 74 -11.18 -8.63 -24.19
N GLU A 75 -11.79 -8.75 -25.37
CA GLU A 75 -11.20 -8.30 -26.63
C GLU A 75 -11.06 -6.77 -26.68
N LYS A 76 -12.07 -6.03 -26.22
CA LYS A 76 -12.03 -4.56 -26.13
C LYS A 76 -10.96 -4.07 -25.14
N LEU A 77 -10.73 -4.79 -24.04
CA LEU A 77 -9.72 -4.42 -23.04
C LEU A 77 -8.27 -4.71 -23.48
N ARG A 78 -8.07 -5.58 -24.49
CA ARG A 78 -6.73 -6.02 -24.89
C ARG A 78 -5.85 -4.89 -25.42
N GLN A 79 -6.39 -4.06 -26.32
CA GLN A 79 -5.62 -2.97 -26.96
C GLN A 79 -5.32 -1.82 -25.99
N PRO A 80 -6.28 -1.29 -25.20
CA PRO A 80 -6.01 -0.26 -24.20
C PRO A 80 -4.92 -0.66 -23.20
N LEU A 81 -4.95 -1.90 -22.70
CA LEU A 81 -3.94 -2.38 -21.75
C LEU A 81 -2.56 -2.52 -22.40
N SER A 82 -2.48 -3.02 -23.63
CA SER A 82 -1.21 -3.10 -24.35
C SER A 82 -0.62 -1.71 -24.60
N SER A 83 -1.46 -0.76 -25.01
CA SER A 83 -1.04 0.63 -25.26
C SER A 83 -0.52 1.29 -23.99
N ALA A 84 -1.25 1.16 -22.88
CA ALA A 84 -0.87 1.75 -21.59
C ALA A 84 0.49 1.22 -21.10
N VAL A 85 0.74 -0.10 -21.23
CA VAL A 85 2.03 -0.70 -20.87
C VAL A 85 3.16 -0.20 -21.78
N SER A 86 2.93 -0.09 -23.09
CA SER A 86 3.92 0.46 -24.01
C SER A 86 4.25 1.93 -23.73
N GLU A 87 3.24 2.73 -23.37
CA GLU A 87 3.42 4.12 -22.96
C GLU A 87 4.23 4.24 -21.67
N GLU A 88 3.91 3.43 -20.65
CA GLU A 88 4.64 3.40 -19.38
C GLU A 88 6.12 3.02 -19.57
N ILE A 89 6.40 1.99 -20.37
CA ILE A 89 7.78 1.59 -20.71
C ILE A 89 8.50 2.72 -21.45
N SER A 90 7.83 3.38 -22.40
CA SER A 90 8.42 4.49 -23.18
C SER A 90 8.77 5.67 -22.27
N LEU A 91 7.88 6.02 -21.33
CA LEU A 91 8.12 7.06 -20.34
C LEU A 91 9.26 6.71 -19.39
N ALA A 92 9.36 5.44 -18.96
CA ALA A 92 10.46 4.97 -18.11
C ALA A 92 11.82 5.08 -18.82
N LEU A 93 11.89 4.68 -20.10
CA LEU A 93 13.09 4.80 -20.92
C LEU A 93 13.46 6.28 -21.17
N GLN A 94 12.48 7.15 -21.42
CA GLN A 94 12.72 8.58 -21.60
C GLN A 94 13.27 9.24 -20.31
N ARG A 95 12.76 8.85 -19.13
CA ARG A 95 13.29 9.33 -17.84
C ARG A 95 14.74 8.90 -17.62
N GLN A 96 15.11 7.69 -18.03
CA GLN A 96 16.51 7.22 -17.93
C GLN A 96 17.45 7.98 -18.86
N THR A 97 17.03 8.31 -20.10
CA THR A 97 17.88 9.02 -21.06
C THR A 97 18.07 10.50 -20.71
N VAL A 98 17.05 11.18 -20.18
CA VAL A 98 17.17 12.58 -19.73
C VAL A 98 18.08 12.69 -18.50
N SER A 99 18.04 11.73 -17.59
CA SER A 99 18.89 11.69 -16.39
C SER A 99 20.40 11.55 -16.69
N SER A 100 20.77 10.97 -17.84
CA SER A 100 22.18 10.80 -18.23
C SER A 100 22.79 11.97 -19.01
N SER A 101 22.00 12.95 -19.46
CA SER A 101 22.49 14.04 -20.31
C SER A 101 22.81 15.34 -19.57
N GLU A 102 22.51 15.48 -18.27
CA GLU A 102 22.70 16.73 -17.52
C GLU A 102 24.00 16.81 -16.70
N THR A 103 24.83 15.76 -16.67
CA THR A 103 26.04 15.73 -15.80
C THR A 103 27.37 16.02 -16.52
N THR A 104 27.37 16.87 -17.55
CA THR A 104 28.66 17.32 -18.15
C THR A 104 28.67 18.81 -18.43
N SER A 105 29.30 19.57 -17.51
CA SER A 105 29.84 20.95 -17.58
C SER A 105 29.45 21.67 -16.27
N GLN A 106 30.32 22.05 -15.33
CA GLN A 106 31.69 22.55 -15.44
C GLN A 106 32.49 22.27 -14.14
N ALA A 107 33.77 21.93 -14.31
CA ALA A 107 34.85 22.12 -13.33
C ALA A 107 35.47 23.52 -13.57
N GLN A 108 36.18 24.25 -12.69
CA GLN A 108 37.07 23.93 -11.55
C GLN A 108 37.39 25.28 -10.79
N PRO A 109 38.39 25.42 -9.88
CA PRO A 109 38.28 26.12 -8.59
C PRO A 109 39.25 27.31 -8.42
N ASP A 110 39.19 28.04 -7.30
CA ASP A 110 40.43 28.54 -6.68
C ASP A 110 40.28 28.74 -5.16
N LYS A 111 41.41 28.52 -4.48
CA LYS A 111 41.63 28.34 -3.04
C LYS A 111 41.52 29.66 -2.27
N THR A 112 41.22 29.57 -0.96
CA THR A 112 42.12 29.97 0.15
C THR A 112 41.39 29.67 1.49
N GLU A 113 41.95 28.76 2.29
CA GLU A 113 41.52 28.51 3.68
C GLU A 113 41.94 29.66 4.62
N PRO A 114 41.30 29.79 5.79
CA PRO A 114 41.88 29.12 6.97
C PRO A 114 40.89 28.16 7.64
N GLN A 115 41.43 27.01 8.07
CA GLN A 115 40.75 26.02 8.91
C GLN A 115 40.15 26.65 10.18
N GLU A 116 38.82 26.68 10.26
CA GLU A 116 38.10 26.59 11.52
C GLU A 116 36.96 25.57 11.36
N GLN A 117 37.19 24.39 11.96
CA GLN A 117 36.22 23.39 12.43
C GLN A 117 34.99 23.12 11.53
N LEU A 118 35.09 22.03 10.78
CA LEU A 118 33.98 21.32 10.14
C LEU A 118 32.83 21.06 11.15
N PRO A 119 31.62 21.61 11.00
CA PRO A 119 30.46 21.03 11.67
C PRO A 119 30.05 19.81 10.84
N ASN A 120 30.45 18.64 11.30
CA ASN A 120 30.01 17.35 10.79
C ASN A 120 28.52 17.13 11.13
N VAL A 121 27.58 17.75 10.39
CA VAL A 121 26.12 17.61 10.67
C VAL A 121 25.17 17.63 9.44
N PRO A 122 25.37 16.88 8.34
CA PRO A 122 24.27 16.51 7.45
C PRO A 122 23.56 15.21 7.89
N ASP A 123 24.27 14.30 8.56
CA ASP A 123 23.81 12.94 8.82
C ASP A 123 22.61 12.88 9.78
N HIS A 124 22.63 13.67 10.85
CA HIS A 124 21.53 13.68 11.83
C HIS A 124 20.22 14.24 11.24
N ALA A 125 20.29 15.21 10.32
CA ALA A 125 19.09 15.75 9.69
C ALA A 125 18.43 14.73 8.76
N ILE A 126 19.23 13.92 8.08
CA ILE A 126 18.75 12.84 7.22
C ILE A 126 18.15 11.73 8.08
N GLU A 127 18.84 11.29 9.12
CA GLU A 127 18.36 10.27 10.06
C GLU A 127 17.02 10.68 10.68
N ASP A 128 16.92 11.92 11.15
CA ASP A 128 15.72 12.47 11.77
C ASP A 128 14.52 12.53 10.82
N LEU A 129 14.73 12.97 9.56
CA LEU A 129 13.69 12.91 8.53
C LEU A 129 13.32 11.47 8.19
N LEU A 130 14.30 10.56 8.11
CA LEU A 130 14.04 9.15 7.82
C LEU A 130 13.26 8.46 8.94
N ASN A 131 13.52 8.78 10.21
CA ASN A 131 12.76 8.27 11.34
C ASN A 131 11.29 8.68 11.24
N LEU A 132 11.03 9.97 10.96
CA LEU A 132 9.67 10.46 10.74
C LEU A 132 8.98 9.75 9.55
N LEU A 133 9.69 9.60 8.43
CA LEU A 133 9.14 8.93 7.25
C LEU A 133 8.87 7.45 7.49
N TYR A 134 9.77 6.75 8.18
CA TYR A 134 9.65 5.35 8.53
C TYR A 134 8.42 5.09 9.39
N PHE A 135 8.32 5.77 10.54
CA PHE A 135 7.18 5.61 11.45
C PHE A 135 5.88 6.13 10.84
N GLY A 136 5.91 7.26 10.12
CA GLY A 136 4.71 7.78 9.47
C GLY A 136 4.15 6.85 8.39
N SER A 137 5.01 6.14 7.67
CA SER A 137 4.60 5.09 6.71
C SER A 137 4.11 3.83 7.41
N LEU A 138 4.73 3.47 8.54
CA LEU A 138 4.35 2.32 9.37
C LEU A 138 2.94 2.50 9.97
N PHE A 139 2.61 3.73 10.37
CA PHE A 139 1.33 4.07 11.00
C PHE A 139 0.22 4.51 10.02
N ASP A 140 0.50 4.59 8.71
CA ASP A 140 -0.49 4.96 7.69
C ASP A 140 -1.48 3.82 7.37
N VAL A 141 -2.61 3.84 8.06
CA VAL A 141 -3.73 2.90 7.84
C VAL A 141 -4.70 3.41 6.74
N LYS A 142 -4.54 4.65 6.24
CA LYS A 142 -5.51 5.31 5.34
C LYS A 142 -5.24 5.04 3.85
N SER A 143 -4.10 4.46 3.50
CA SER A 143 -3.84 3.98 2.13
C SER A 143 -4.79 2.83 1.75
N GLN A 144 -5.86 3.17 1.01
CA GLN A 144 -6.84 2.21 0.47
C GLN A 144 -6.26 1.28 -0.62
N SER A 145 -5.02 1.47 -1.08
CA SER A 145 -4.50 0.71 -2.24
C SER A 145 -3.71 -0.55 -1.89
N ASP A 146 -3.41 -0.82 -0.62
CA ASP A 146 -2.59 -1.98 -0.26
C ASP A 146 -3.42 -3.05 0.45
N PHE A 147 -3.54 -4.18 -0.24
CA PHE A 147 -3.94 -5.52 0.19
C PHE A 147 -4.17 -5.67 1.72
N THR A 148 -5.33 -6.23 2.11
CA THR A 148 -5.81 -6.39 3.50
C THR A 148 -4.74 -6.83 4.52
N SER A 149 -3.74 -7.63 4.09
CA SER A 149 -2.60 -8.01 4.93
C SER A 149 -1.76 -6.84 5.40
N THR A 150 -1.45 -5.87 4.53
CA THR A 150 -0.63 -4.69 4.87
C THR A 150 -1.35 -3.80 5.89
N MET A 151 -2.66 -3.61 5.72
CA MET A 151 -3.49 -2.87 6.68
C MET A 151 -3.57 -3.58 8.04
N LEU A 152 -3.70 -4.91 8.07
CA LEU A 152 -3.72 -5.69 9.29
C LEU A 152 -2.38 -5.59 10.04
N THR A 153 -1.26 -5.68 9.32
CA THR A 153 0.07 -5.49 9.89
C THR A 153 0.25 -4.08 10.47
N ARG A 154 -0.13 -3.02 9.73
CA ARG A 154 -0.03 -1.63 10.26
C ARG A 154 -0.94 -1.39 11.47
N THR A 155 -2.14 -1.96 11.48
CA THR A 155 -3.06 -1.86 12.63
C THR A 155 -2.47 -2.55 13.86
N HIS A 156 -1.85 -3.73 13.67
CA HIS A 156 -1.15 -4.44 14.72
C HIS A 156 0.04 -3.63 15.26
N GLU A 157 0.87 -3.06 14.38
CA GLU A 157 2.01 -2.23 14.75
C GLU A 157 1.61 -1.02 15.61
N ARG A 158 0.51 -0.33 15.26
CA ARG A 158 -0.03 0.76 16.07
C ARG A 158 -0.42 0.29 17.47
N GLY A 159 -1.16 -0.82 17.55
CA GLY A 159 -1.57 -1.43 18.82
C GLY A 159 -0.38 -1.82 19.69
N CYS A 160 0.66 -2.40 19.08
CA CYS A 160 1.92 -2.72 19.76
C CYS A 160 2.59 -1.47 20.30
N CYS A 161 2.81 -0.44 19.47
CA CYS A 161 3.44 0.80 19.88
C CYS A 161 2.78 1.42 21.12
N LEU A 162 1.45 1.52 21.11
CA LEU A 162 0.69 2.05 22.26
C LEU A 162 0.81 1.15 23.49
N THR A 163 0.75 -0.18 23.32
CA THR A 163 0.82 -1.14 24.44
C THR A 163 2.16 -1.06 25.17
N TYR A 164 3.27 -0.86 24.46
CA TYR A 164 4.58 -0.68 25.09
C TYR A 164 4.67 0.62 25.91
N ASP A 165 3.94 1.67 25.53
CA ASP A 165 3.90 2.91 26.30
C ASP A 165 3.16 2.75 27.64
N TYR A 166 2.08 1.95 27.67
CA TYR A 166 1.32 1.64 28.89
C TYR A 166 2.12 0.89 29.96
N VAL A 167 3.23 0.25 29.61
CA VAL A 167 4.11 -0.47 30.55
C VAL A 167 5.03 0.50 31.31
N THR A 168 5.08 1.77 30.90
CA THR A 168 5.89 2.81 31.54
C THR A 168 5.12 3.52 32.67
N ASP A 169 5.81 3.94 33.74
CA ASP A 169 5.21 4.47 34.99
C ASP A 169 4.56 5.88 34.86
N ASP A 170 4.58 6.53 33.70
CA ASP A 170 4.00 7.87 33.49
C ASP A 170 2.64 7.81 32.79
N ALA A 171 1.59 7.57 33.58
CA ALA A 171 0.22 7.48 33.10
C ALA A 171 -0.39 8.80 32.59
N THR A 172 0.31 9.94 32.73
CA THR A 172 -0.24 11.26 32.38
C THR A 172 0.12 11.75 30.98
N ASP A 173 1.17 11.21 30.38
CA ASP A 173 1.67 11.63 29.07
C ASP A 173 1.66 10.49 28.03
N LEU A 174 0.65 9.62 28.09
CA LEU A 174 0.58 8.45 27.23
C LEU A 174 0.33 8.79 25.76
N LEU A 175 1.01 8.06 24.87
CA LEU A 175 0.75 8.05 23.44
C LEU A 175 -0.68 7.58 23.20
N ASN A 176 -1.33 8.22 22.24
CA ASN A 176 -2.66 7.86 21.79
C ASN A 176 -2.71 7.76 20.26
N GLU A 177 -3.82 7.22 19.75
CA GLU A 177 -4.02 7.02 18.30
C GLU A 177 -3.90 8.31 17.48
N LYS A 178 -4.24 9.48 18.06
CA LYS A 178 -4.12 10.76 17.35
C LYS A 178 -2.66 11.15 17.14
N ASP A 179 -1.77 10.82 18.07
CA ASP A 179 -0.34 11.09 17.90
C ASP A 179 0.20 10.30 16.69
N LEU A 180 -0.16 9.03 16.58
CA LEU A 180 0.24 8.17 15.45
C LEU A 180 -0.36 8.66 14.12
N ASP A 181 -1.62 9.12 14.14
CA ASP A 181 -2.28 9.72 12.98
C ASP A 181 -1.60 11.01 12.53
N LEU A 182 -1.16 11.86 13.47
CA LEU A 182 -0.46 13.10 13.16
C LEU A 182 0.94 12.82 12.61
N ILE A 183 1.67 11.83 13.14
CA ILE A 183 2.96 11.38 12.60
C ILE A 183 2.78 10.90 11.15
N SER A 184 1.78 10.07 10.89
CA SER A 184 1.45 9.60 9.54
C SER A 184 1.06 10.74 8.60
N THR A 185 0.23 11.67 9.08
CA THR A 185 -0.21 12.84 8.31
C THR A 185 0.97 13.73 7.93
N LEU A 186 1.87 14.03 8.88
CA LEU A 186 3.06 14.85 8.61
C LEU A 186 4.01 14.16 7.63
N SER A 187 4.22 12.84 7.75
CA SER A 187 4.98 12.06 6.76
C SER A 187 4.37 12.14 5.36
N GLY A 188 3.04 12.12 5.26
CA GLY A 188 2.32 12.38 4.02
C GLY A 188 2.61 13.78 3.45
N LEU A 189 2.59 14.82 4.29
CA LEU A 189 2.91 16.20 3.88
C LEU A 189 4.35 16.37 3.38
N LEU A 190 5.29 15.56 3.87
CA LEU A 190 6.69 15.56 3.44
C LEU A 190 6.92 14.92 2.07
N THR A 191 6.03 14.03 1.63
CA THR A 191 6.26 13.18 0.45
C THR A 191 5.21 13.33 -0.64
N SER A 192 4.06 13.90 -0.31
CA SER A 192 2.89 13.88 -1.18
C SER A 192 2.37 15.27 -1.51
N ARG A 193 1.84 15.39 -2.73
CA ARG A 193 1.06 16.56 -3.13
C ARG A 193 -0.32 16.49 -2.45
N PRO A 194 -0.82 17.57 -1.82
CA PRO A 194 -2.16 17.58 -1.23
C PRO A 194 -3.23 17.26 -2.29
N ALA A 195 -4.10 16.28 -1.98
CA ALA A 195 -5.05 15.66 -2.92
C ALA A 195 -6.00 16.68 -3.59
N ASP A 196 -6.38 17.74 -2.87
CA ASP A 196 -7.36 18.73 -3.33
C ASP A 196 -6.71 20.03 -3.85
N SER A 197 -5.41 20.00 -4.15
CA SER A 197 -4.66 21.20 -4.55
C SER A 197 -4.41 21.27 -6.05
N SER A 198 -4.67 22.43 -6.66
CA SER A 198 -4.30 22.74 -8.05
C SER A 198 -2.81 23.09 -8.21
N LEU A 199 -1.97 22.77 -7.22
CA LEU A 199 -0.55 23.14 -7.19
C LEU A 199 0.25 22.40 -8.27
N SER A 200 1.19 23.08 -8.91
CA SER A 200 2.20 22.38 -9.71
C SER A 200 3.06 21.47 -8.83
N HIS A 201 3.69 20.44 -9.40
CA HIS A 201 4.65 19.59 -8.67
C HIS A 201 5.79 20.41 -8.05
N LYS A 202 6.25 21.47 -8.73
CA LYS A 202 7.24 22.41 -8.18
C LYS A 202 6.73 23.04 -6.87
N ASN A 203 5.51 23.54 -6.85
CA ASN A 203 4.96 24.21 -5.66
C ASN A 203 4.61 23.21 -4.55
N ALA A 204 4.15 22.01 -4.91
CA ALA A 204 3.94 20.93 -3.94
C ALA A 204 5.25 20.55 -3.25
N LEU A 205 6.33 20.36 -4.03
CA LEU A 205 7.65 20.04 -3.48
C LEU A 205 8.20 21.17 -2.59
N HIS A 206 7.98 22.44 -2.94
CA HIS A 206 8.34 23.54 -2.05
C HIS A 206 7.62 23.44 -0.69
N ARG A 207 6.35 23.04 -0.66
CA ARG A 207 5.63 22.82 0.60
C ARG A 207 6.19 21.63 1.38
N CYS A 208 6.49 20.52 0.71
CA CYS A 208 7.17 19.38 1.34
C CYS A 208 8.48 19.80 2.01
N ILE A 209 9.30 20.61 1.32
CA ILE A 209 10.54 21.18 1.86
C ILE A 209 10.26 22.09 3.05
N GLN A 210 9.21 22.93 3.00
CA GLN A 210 8.84 23.78 4.14
C GLN A 210 8.47 22.95 5.38
N HIS A 211 7.70 21.87 5.23
CA HIS A 211 7.40 20.95 6.34
C HIS A 211 8.67 20.31 6.90
N ALA A 212 9.60 19.90 6.03
CA ALA A 212 10.89 19.33 6.46
C ALA A 212 11.72 20.35 7.25
N MET A 213 11.77 21.61 6.79
CA MET A 213 12.45 22.68 7.50
C MET A 213 11.82 22.96 8.87
N LEU A 214 10.49 23.03 8.95
CA LEU A 214 9.76 23.26 10.20
C LEU A 214 10.01 22.12 11.20
N TRP A 215 10.00 20.87 10.73
CA TRP A 215 10.37 19.70 11.53
C TRP A 215 11.80 19.78 12.07
N LEU A 216 12.78 20.00 11.19
CA LEU A 216 14.20 20.07 11.56
C LEU A 216 14.52 21.25 12.47
N SER A 217 13.78 22.35 12.35
CA SER A 217 13.92 23.52 13.23
C SER A 217 13.25 23.35 14.60
N ASN A 218 12.59 22.22 14.85
CA ASN A 218 11.79 21.98 16.06
C ASN A 218 10.76 23.11 16.30
N SER A 219 9.99 23.45 15.26
CA SER A 219 9.12 24.63 15.25
C SER A 219 7.87 24.48 16.13
N ASP A 220 7.53 25.54 16.87
CA ASP A 220 6.26 25.64 17.62
C ASP A 220 5.04 25.95 16.75
N GLN A 221 5.23 26.10 15.42
CA GLN A 221 4.10 26.28 14.51
C GLN A 221 3.21 25.03 14.47
N PRO A 222 1.89 25.18 14.31
CA PRO A 222 0.99 24.04 14.18
C PRO A 222 1.28 23.27 12.88
N VAL A 223 1.14 21.94 12.93
CA VAL A 223 1.40 21.04 11.77
C VAL A 223 0.35 21.25 10.67
N ASP A 224 -0.90 21.48 11.06
CA ASP A 224 -2.03 21.83 10.21
C ASP A 224 -2.77 23.01 10.85
N PRO A 225 -3.39 23.93 10.08
CA PRO A 225 -4.17 25.02 10.64
C PRO A 225 -5.28 24.61 11.62
N ASN A 226 -5.76 23.36 11.55
CA ASN A 226 -6.77 22.79 12.44
C ASN A 226 -6.20 21.80 13.46
N ALA A 227 -4.89 21.57 13.47
CA ALA A 227 -4.25 20.69 14.44
C ALA A 227 -3.86 21.47 15.70
N ASP A 228 -4.16 20.89 16.86
CA ASP A 228 -3.79 21.44 18.17
C ASP A 228 -2.31 21.19 18.53
N VAL A 229 -1.54 20.56 17.64
CA VAL A 229 -0.17 20.07 17.89
C VAL A 229 0.84 20.77 16.97
N SER A 230 1.95 21.22 17.55
CA SER A 230 3.08 21.83 16.84
C SER A 230 4.05 20.80 16.27
N TYR A 231 4.95 21.21 15.36
CA TYR A 231 6.04 20.31 14.91
C TYR A 231 6.89 19.85 16.08
N ALA A 232 7.22 20.75 17.02
CA ALA A 232 7.98 20.41 18.22
C ALA A 232 7.25 19.39 19.10
N GLY A 233 5.97 19.61 19.40
CA GLY A 233 5.19 18.67 20.20
C GLY A 233 5.05 17.31 19.52
N LEU A 234 4.84 17.26 18.21
CA LEU A 234 4.79 15.99 17.48
C LEU A 234 6.15 15.27 17.44
N ARG A 235 7.24 16.04 17.40
CA ARG A 235 8.60 15.51 17.48
C ARG A 235 8.90 14.90 18.85
N GLU A 236 8.42 15.49 19.94
CA GLU A 236 8.50 14.89 21.27
C GLU A 236 7.79 13.53 21.32
N ARG A 237 6.60 13.42 20.69
CA ARG A 237 5.89 12.13 20.57
C ARG A 237 6.71 11.09 19.81
N LEU A 238 7.33 11.46 18.69
CA LEU A 238 8.19 10.53 17.95
C LEU A 238 9.43 10.12 18.74
N ASN A 239 10.07 11.06 19.44
CA ASN A 239 11.20 10.77 20.32
C ASN A 239 10.81 9.80 21.44
N LYS A 240 9.60 9.95 21.99
CA LYS A 240 9.04 9.01 22.96
C LYS A 240 8.96 7.60 22.36
N ILE A 241 8.41 7.46 21.16
CA ILE A 241 8.33 6.16 20.45
C ILE A 241 9.72 5.53 20.28
N MET A 242 10.72 6.32 19.89
CA MET A 242 12.10 5.83 19.72
C MET A 242 12.77 5.46 21.05
N ALA A 243 12.31 5.99 22.17
CA ALA A 243 12.79 5.65 23.51
C ALA A 243 12.10 4.40 24.11
N LEU A 244 10.98 3.95 23.53
CA LEU A 244 10.30 2.74 23.97
C LEU A 244 11.06 1.48 23.52
N ASP A 245 10.96 0.42 24.31
CA ASP A 245 11.44 -0.92 23.92
C ASP A 245 10.77 -1.42 22.64
N TYR A 246 9.61 -0.88 22.27
CA TYR A 246 8.97 -1.10 20.98
C TYR A 246 9.93 -0.89 19.80
N PHE A 247 10.79 0.14 19.87
CA PHE A 247 11.71 0.47 18.78
C PHE A 247 12.86 -0.53 18.65
N THR A 248 13.34 -1.09 19.76
CA THR A 248 14.54 -1.94 19.79
C THR A 248 14.22 -3.44 19.88
N THR A 249 12.99 -3.81 20.22
CA THR A 249 12.59 -5.22 20.35
C THR A 249 12.48 -5.85 18.97
N THR A 250 13.26 -6.91 18.73
CA THR A 250 13.10 -7.73 17.52
C THR A 250 11.77 -8.49 17.58
N PRO A 251 10.86 -8.33 16.60
CA PRO A 251 9.61 -9.07 16.59
C PRO A 251 9.86 -10.57 16.43
N GLU A 252 9.24 -11.39 17.28
CA GLU A 252 9.17 -12.83 17.03
C GLU A 252 8.17 -13.07 15.89
N ILE A 253 8.67 -13.32 14.67
CA ILE A 253 7.83 -13.66 13.52
C ILE A 253 7.24 -15.06 13.75
N LYS A 254 6.05 -15.11 14.33
CA LYS A 254 5.22 -16.32 14.36
C LYS A 254 4.64 -16.58 12.97
N ASP A 255 4.52 -17.85 12.62
CA ASP A 255 4.09 -18.30 11.29
C ASP A 255 2.75 -17.62 10.89
N PRO A 256 2.58 -17.11 9.65
CA PRO A 256 1.34 -16.46 9.20
C PRO A 256 0.04 -17.23 9.50
N ALA A 257 0.11 -18.56 9.64
CA ALA A 257 -1.01 -19.38 10.06
C ALA A 257 -1.47 -19.12 11.52
N GLU A 258 -0.53 -18.83 12.43
CA GLU A 258 -0.84 -18.49 13.84
C GLU A 258 -1.37 -17.06 13.98
N VAL A 259 -0.85 -16.13 13.18
CA VAL A 259 -1.30 -14.72 13.17
C VAL A 259 -2.74 -14.60 12.62
N ALA A 260 -3.09 -15.40 11.60
CA ALA A 260 -4.46 -15.49 11.09
C ALA A 260 -5.44 -16.11 12.11
N ALA A 261 -4.99 -17.08 12.91
CA ALA A 261 -5.78 -17.66 13.99
C ALA A 261 -6.01 -16.66 15.14
N ALA A 262 -5.02 -15.84 15.47
CA ALA A 262 -5.13 -14.80 16.50
C ALA A 262 -6.00 -13.61 16.04
N ALA A 263 -5.90 -13.20 14.78
CA ALA A 263 -6.73 -12.13 14.19
C ALA A 263 -8.23 -12.47 14.19
N GLY A 264 -8.60 -13.76 14.19
CA GLY A 264 -9.98 -14.22 14.36
C GLY A 264 -10.55 -14.05 15.78
N THR A 265 -9.72 -13.61 16.75
CA THR A 265 -10.10 -13.51 18.17
C THR A 265 -10.28 -12.06 18.64
N TYR A 266 -10.10 -11.05 17.78
CA TYR A 266 -10.42 -9.66 18.10
C TYR A 266 -11.94 -9.40 17.98
N THR A 267 -12.74 -10.15 18.72
CA THR A 267 -14.13 -9.78 19.02
C THR A 267 -14.14 -8.91 20.26
N SER A 268 -14.46 -7.62 20.10
CA SER A 268 -14.84 -6.62 21.11
C SER A 268 -14.33 -6.85 22.54
N PHE A 269 -13.43 -5.99 23.01
CA PHE A 269 -13.31 -5.72 24.44
C PHE A 269 -14.63 -5.13 24.96
N GLN A 270 -15.57 -5.99 25.33
CA GLN A 270 -16.64 -5.64 26.26
C GLN A 270 -16.05 -5.77 27.65
N VAL A 271 -15.87 -4.63 28.31
CA VAL A 271 -15.54 -4.53 29.73
C VAL A 271 -16.60 -5.30 30.53
N PRO A 272 -16.26 -6.35 31.27
CA PRO A 272 -17.20 -6.95 32.20
C PRO A 272 -17.42 -5.97 33.35
N VAL A 273 -18.60 -5.34 33.39
CA VAL A 273 -19.09 -4.66 34.58
C VAL A 273 -19.22 -5.72 35.66
N HIS A 274 -18.24 -5.78 36.56
CA HIS A 274 -18.37 -6.53 37.80
C HIS A 274 -19.51 -5.90 38.60
N ALA A 275 -20.70 -6.51 38.51
CA ALA A 275 -21.79 -6.24 39.42
C ALA A 275 -21.34 -6.68 40.81
N VAL A 276 -21.01 -5.70 41.67
CA VAL A 276 -20.81 -5.94 43.09
C VAL A 276 -22.18 -6.33 43.67
N PRO A 277 -22.36 -7.53 44.25
CA PRO A 277 -23.58 -7.86 44.94
C PRO A 277 -23.63 -7.04 46.24
N ILE A 278 -24.51 -6.04 46.26
CA ILE A 278 -24.95 -5.37 47.49
C ILE A 278 -25.77 -6.39 48.28
N SER A 279 -25.14 -7.02 49.26
CA SER A 279 -25.83 -7.78 50.30
C SER A 279 -26.55 -6.81 51.22
N VAL A 280 -27.86 -6.65 51.03
CA VAL A 280 -28.75 -5.97 51.98
C VAL A 280 -29.13 -6.97 53.07
N PRO A 281 -28.75 -6.76 54.35
CA PRO A 281 -29.26 -7.60 55.43
C PRO A 281 -30.71 -7.23 55.73
N VAL A 282 -31.61 -8.17 55.49
CA VAL A 282 -32.99 -8.17 56.00
C VAL A 282 -32.91 -8.38 57.52
N GLN A 283 -33.16 -7.32 58.30
CA GLN A 283 -33.56 -7.48 59.69
C GLN A 283 -35.06 -7.73 59.74
N VAL A 284 -35.39 -8.93 60.22
CA VAL A 284 -36.74 -9.38 60.54
C VAL A 284 -37.13 -8.71 61.86
N GLU A 285 -38.21 -7.93 61.82
CA GLU A 285 -38.89 -7.40 62.99
C GLU A 285 -39.92 -8.45 63.43
N ASP A 286 -39.75 -9.03 64.61
CA ASP A 286 -40.75 -9.89 65.26
C ASP A 286 -40.93 -9.43 66.71
N SER A 287 -42.14 -8.91 66.97
CA SER A 287 -42.81 -8.57 68.26
C SER A 287 -42.37 -7.34 69.05
#